data_AF-A0A9P1CCM9-F1
#
_entry.id   AF-A0A9P1CCM9-F1
#
_cell.length_a   1.000
_cell.length_b   1.000
_cell.length_c   1.000
_cell.angle_alpha   90.00
_cell.angle_beta   90.00
_cell.angle_gamma   90.00
#
_symmetry.space_group_name_H-M   'P 1'
#
loop_
_entity.id
_entity.type
_entity.pdbx_description
1 polymer ?
#
loop_
_entity_poly.entity_id
_entity_poly.type
_entity_poly.pdbx_seq_one_letter_code
_entity_poly.pdbx_strand_id
1 'polypeptide(L)'
;MLCGICSESPAVCNDGSVMLPLRVMTYNILADELSSNLVPRTMEEPSSEVLQEILGDGAETKWREVDKALNNEYRKWHPMKTLVTNPQGLKMKSRGLWDQLDLTLLEGKGWQLDGVHVEDPVTLDGGKTFLGVVQQYMTQEQSLQLYKALEKVHLESRAWEARGPRILEKLKVYQPTVVALQEYDVHDLTTGLGTFRQALEGLGYEGLVFLGPGQEKVGVALFWLKSRAKLEMDLPEDRKLRCGASASGSYGNIDLEEPGLERPMDRRPFGYAKLLVDDVQPVLCCVTHLMTSSRDKDGAVRKQELQTIRQILESQAEVNCPVVLCGDFNINLRSGLEEHIFEGTGHCRDETQAARFHWRRGDGAELLLRDAFDDVNTDPASSSTRTGTRLETIDYIFYDEQFLQSLFADRSLLQCPKEAMPNKDEPSDHIPVVATFVQR
;
A
#
# COMPACT_ATOMS: atom_id res chain seq x y z
N MET A 1 -16.56 -5.41 -15.81
CA MET A 1 -16.86 -6.70 -16.46
C MET A 1 -16.12 -7.78 -15.66
N LEU A 2 -16.66 -8.21 -14.52
CA LEU A 2 -16.06 -9.18 -13.59
C LEU A 2 -17.00 -10.39 -13.46
N CYS A 3 -17.26 -11.07 -14.58
CA CYS A 3 -18.02 -12.33 -14.62
C CYS A 3 -17.04 -13.44 -14.98
N GLY A 4 -16.34 -13.96 -13.97
CA GLY A 4 -15.36 -15.02 -14.19
C GLY A 4 -14.63 -15.53 -12.96
N ILE A 5 -15.06 -15.17 -11.73
CA ILE A 5 -14.55 -15.91 -10.56
C ILE A 5 -15.22 -17.27 -10.62
N CYS A 6 -14.52 -18.21 -11.25
CA CYS A 6 -14.89 -19.60 -11.29
C CYS A 6 -15.22 -20.04 -9.85
N SER A 7 -16.42 -20.57 -9.66
CA SER A 7 -16.74 -21.34 -8.46
C SER A 7 -15.82 -22.56 -8.46
N GLU A 8 -14.63 -22.43 -7.88
CA GLU A 8 -13.66 -23.51 -7.83
C GLU A 8 -14.30 -24.67 -7.06
N SER A 9 -14.35 -25.84 -7.71
CA SER A 9 -14.76 -27.06 -7.02
C SER A 9 -13.71 -27.37 -5.96
N PRO A 10 -14.12 -27.63 -4.71
CA PRO A 10 -13.17 -27.90 -3.65
C PRO A 10 -12.25 -29.06 -3.99
N ALA A 11 -10.97 -28.98 -3.59
CA ALA A 11 -10.08 -30.11 -3.68
C ALA A 11 -10.56 -31.19 -2.69
N VAL A 12 -10.78 -32.41 -3.17
CA VAL A 12 -11.19 -33.54 -2.34
C VAL A 12 -9.95 -34.38 -2.03
N CYS A 13 -9.62 -34.50 -0.76
CA CYS A 13 -8.56 -35.36 -0.26
C CYS A 13 -8.88 -36.84 -0.49
N ASN A 14 -7.88 -37.71 -0.41
CA ASN A 14 -8.05 -39.17 -0.55
C ASN A 14 -9.03 -39.77 0.47
N ASP A 15 -9.23 -39.13 1.62
CA ASP A 15 -10.18 -39.53 2.67
C ASP A 15 -11.59 -38.95 2.48
N GLY A 16 -11.82 -38.19 1.40
CA GLY A 16 -13.10 -37.53 1.11
C GLY A 16 -13.29 -36.19 1.80
N SER A 17 -12.34 -35.74 2.63
CA SER A 17 -12.38 -34.39 3.20
C SER A 17 -12.18 -33.33 2.11
N VAL A 18 -12.85 -32.19 2.27
CA VAL A 18 -12.74 -31.06 1.37
C VAL A 18 -11.66 -30.13 1.93
N MET A 19 -10.53 -30.02 1.23
CA MET A 19 -9.55 -28.98 1.52
C MET A 19 -9.98 -27.70 0.80
N LEU A 20 -10.31 -26.69 1.59
CA LEU A 20 -10.61 -25.38 1.07
C LEU A 20 -9.28 -24.64 0.79
N PRO A 21 -9.11 -24.03 -0.40
CA PRO A 21 -7.88 -23.32 -0.71
C PRO A 21 -7.63 -22.14 0.25
N LEU A 22 -6.37 -21.89 0.57
CA LEU A 22 -5.89 -20.69 1.26
C LEU A 22 -5.71 -19.58 0.23
N ARG A 23 -6.59 -18.58 0.24
CA ARG A 23 -6.48 -17.41 -0.64
C ARG A 23 -5.83 -16.25 0.09
N VAL A 24 -4.71 -15.75 -0.42
CA VAL A 24 -3.96 -14.65 0.17
C VAL A 24 -3.95 -13.47 -0.80
N MET A 25 -4.27 -12.28 -0.28
CA MET A 25 -4.25 -11.03 -1.03
C MET A 25 -3.24 -10.08 -0.39
N THR A 26 -2.39 -9.46 -1.19
CA THR A 26 -1.61 -8.27 -0.78
C THR A 26 -2.07 -7.06 -1.55
N TYR A 27 -2.19 -5.91 -0.88
CA TYR A 27 -2.69 -4.69 -1.49
C TYR A 27 -2.18 -3.44 -0.80
N ASN A 28 -1.33 -2.67 -1.49
CA ASN A 28 -1.03 -1.30 -1.11
C ASN A 28 -2.24 -0.43 -1.46
N ILE A 29 -2.90 0.15 -0.45
CA ILE A 29 -4.17 0.87 -0.63
C ILE A 29 -4.00 2.39 -0.79
N LEU A 30 -2.76 2.86 -0.88
CA LEU A 30 -2.36 4.27 -0.93
C LEU A 30 -2.83 5.06 0.29
N ALA A 31 -1.88 5.60 1.05
CA ALA A 31 -2.17 6.40 2.22
C ALA A 31 -3.09 7.57 1.86
N ASP A 32 -4.06 7.89 2.72
CA ASP A 32 -5.07 8.89 2.41
C ASP A 32 -4.48 10.27 2.12
N GLU A 33 -3.45 10.66 2.89
CA GLU A 33 -2.72 11.91 2.68
C GLU A 33 -2.01 12.02 1.32
N LEU A 34 -1.84 10.90 0.60
CA LEU A 34 -1.17 10.85 -0.70
C LEU A 34 -2.14 10.77 -1.89
N SER A 35 -3.43 10.60 -1.63
CA SER A 35 -4.43 10.32 -2.67
C SER A 35 -4.97 11.56 -3.41
N SER A 36 -4.52 12.79 -3.10
CA SER A 36 -5.08 14.00 -3.71
C SER A 36 -4.82 14.10 -5.22
N ASN A 37 -5.85 14.49 -6.01
CA ASN A 37 -5.69 14.79 -7.45
C ASN A 37 -4.99 16.13 -7.68
N LEU A 38 -4.80 16.94 -6.64
CA LEU A 38 -4.13 18.24 -6.74
C LEU A 38 -2.62 18.10 -6.51
N VAL A 39 -2.14 16.94 -6.05
CA VAL A 39 -0.72 16.66 -5.88
C VAL A 39 -0.13 16.26 -7.24
N PRO A 40 0.90 16.96 -7.77
CA PRO A 40 1.40 16.73 -9.13
C PRO A 40 1.82 15.29 -9.45
N ARG A 41 2.31 14.55 -8.45
CA ARG A 41 2.76 13.16 -8.66
C ARG A 41 1.61 12.19 -8.94
N THR A 42 0.44 12.46 -8.38
CA THR A 42 -0.74 11.62 -8.47
C THR A 42 -1.78 12.21 -9.42
N MET A 43 -1.76 13.51 -9.69
CA MET A 43 -2.71 14.25 -10.52
C MET A 43 -2.96 13.57 -11.88
N GLU A 44 -4.24 13.35 -12.17
CA GLU A 44 -4.72 13.11 -13.53
C GLU A 44 -4.71 14.44 -14.29
N GLU A 45 -4.03 14.45 -15.43
CA GLU A 45 -3.98 15.65 -16.27
C GLU A 45 -5.41 16.04 -16.72
N PRO A 46 -5.78 17.33 -16.66
CA PRO A 46 -7.06 17.76 -17.21
C PRO A 46 -7.15 17.41 -18.70
N SER A 47 -8.35 17.02 -19.16
CA SER A 47 -8.55 16.67 -20.57
C SER A 47 -8.27 17.86 -21.49
N SER A 48 -7.91 17.59 -22.75
CA SER A 48 -7.67 18.64 -23.74
C SER A 48 -8.87 19.57 -23.92
N GLU A 49 -10.10 19.08 -23.77
CA GLU A 49 -11.33 19.87 -23.81
C GLU A 49 -11.40 20.86 -22.64
N VAL A 50 -11.13 20.39 -21.41
CA VAL A 50 -11.10 21.23 -20.20
C VAL A 50 -10.01 22.30 -20.33
N LEU A 51 -8.83 21.89 -20.79
CA LEU A 51 -7.71 22.83 -21.01
C LEU A 51 -8.06 23.88 -22.07
N GLN A 52 -8.67 23.49 -23.18
CA GLN A 52 -9.06 24.40 -24.26
C GLN A 52 -10.16 25.37 -23.81
N GLU A 53 -11.14 24.90 -23.03
CA GLU A 53 -12.20 25.74 -22.47
C GLU A 53 -11.63 26.83 -21.56
N ILE A 54 -10.68 26.48 -20.70
CA ILE A 54 -10.13 27.38 -19.67
C ILE A 54 -9.03 28.29 -20.23
N LEU A 55 -8.07 27.72 -20.97
CA LEU A 55 -6.84 28.40 -21.38
C LEU A 55 -6.88 28.95 -22.82
N GLY A 56 -7.89 28.57 -23.60
CA GLY A 56 -8.07 28.97 -25.00
C GLY A 56 -6.92 28.50 -25.90
N ASP A 57 -6.60 29.29 -26.92
CA ASP A 57 -5.54 28.93 -27.88
C ASP A 57 -4.18 28.72 -27.19
N GLY A 58 -3.50 27.64 -27.57
CA GLY A 58 -2.23 27.22 -26.98
C GLY A 58 -2.36 26.57 -25.59
N ALA A 59 -3.55 26.07 -25.24
CA ALA A 59 -3.85 25.47 -23.95
C ALA A 59 -2.82 24.42 -23.49
N GLU A 60 -2.43 23.48 -24.36
CA GLU A 60 -1.46 22.43 -24.01
C GLU A 60 -0.08 23.00 -23.65
N THR A 61 0.40 24.00 -24.40
CA THR A 61 1.69 24.63 -24.11
C THR A 61 1.66 25.37 -22.78
N LYS A 62 0.60 26.14 -22.51
CA LYS A 62 0.40 26.83 -21.24
C LYS A 62 0.29 25.85 -20.07
N TRP A 63 -0.44 24.75 -20.26
CA TRP A 63 -0.57 23.71 -19.24
C TRP A 63 0.78 23.09 -18.89
N ARG A 64 1.63 22.76 -19.87
CA ARG A 64 2.98 22.21 -19.60
C ARG A 64 3.84 23.17 -18.76
N GLU A 65 3.70 24.48 -18.95
CA GLU A 65 4.38 25.48 -18.12
C GLU A 65 3.86 25.48 -16.69
N VAL A 66 2.54 25.44 -16.52
CA VAL A 66 1.85 25.36 -15.21
C VAL A 66 2.21 24.06 -14.49
N ASP A 67 2.12 22.91 -15.15
CA ASP A 67 2.45 21.60 -14.58
C ASP A 67 3.93 21.55 -14.12
N LYS A 68 4.84 22.09 -14.93
CA LYS A 68 6.24 22.22 -14.52
C LYS A 68 6.40 23.11 -13.28
N ALA A 69 5.65 24.22 -13.20
CA ALA A 69 5.67 25.11 -12.04
C ALA A 69 5.10 24.43 -10.78
N LEU A 70 3.99 23.71 -10.91
CA LEU A 70 3.37 22.91 -9.85
C LEU A 70 4.35 21.87 -9.31
N ASN A 71 5.00 21.10 -10.19
CA ASN A 71 6.01 20.13 -9.81
C ASN A 71 7.20 20.76 -9.07
N ASN A 72 7.67 21.93 -9.51
CA ASN A 72 8.77 22.63 -8.85
C ASN A 72 8.37 23.17 -7.48
N GLU A 73 7.16 23.71 -7.35
CA GLU A 73 6.66 24.25 -6.07
C GLU A 73 6.40 23.12 -5.07
N TYR A 74 5.77 22.03 -5.50
CA TYR A 74 5.45 20.90 -4.62
C TYR A 74 6.71 20.25 -4.02
N ARG A 75 7.87 20.35 -4.67
CA ARG A 75 9.16 19.92 -4.08
C ARG A 75 9.53 20.69 -2.81
N LYS A 76 9.05 21.94 -2.64
CA LYS A 76 9.20 22.73 -1.42
C LYS A 76 8.23 22.27 -0.32
N TRP A 77 7.03 21.84 -0.71
CA TRP A 77 6.00 21.33 0.19
C TRP A 77 6.29 19.91 0.69
N HIS A 78 6.84 19.04 -0.16
CA HIS A 78 7.12 17.64 0.19
C HIS A 78 7.91 17.45 1.52
N PRO A 79 8.96 18.23 1.84
CA PRO A 79 9.67 18.13 3.12
C PRO A 79 8.95 18.77 4.31
N MET A 80 7.84 19.48 4.12
CA MET A 80 7.06 20.11 5.21
C MET A 80 6.34 19.03 6.03
N LYS A 81 7.03 18.57 7.08
CA LYS A 81 6.55 17.51 8.00
C LYS A 81 6.01 18.06 9.31
N THR A 82 5.93 19.39 9.49
CA THR A 82 5.33 20.00 10.68
C THR A 82 3.91 19.48 10.83
N LEU A 83 3.54 19.08 12.05
CA LEU A 83 2.21 18.55 12.31
C LEU A 83 1.24 19.69 12.60
N VAL A 84 0.14 19.72 11.86
CA VAL A 84 -1.03 20.57 12.13
C VAL A 84 -2.17 19.69 12.62
N THR A 85 -3.08 20.25 13.40
CA THR A 85 -4.24 19.51 13.92
C THR A 85 -5.51 20.00 13.23
N ASN A 86 -6.27 19.08 12.63
CA ASN A 86 -7.54 19.40 12.00
C ASN A 86 -8.68 19.58 13.04
N PRO A 87 -9.87 20.02 12.64
CA PRO A 87 -10.98 20.29 13.57
C PRO A 87 -11.48 19.05 14.34
N GLN A 88 -11.15 17.85 13.86
CA GLN A 88 -11.46 16.57 14.52
C GLN A 88 -10.35 16.13 15.49
N GLY A 89 -9.33 16.96 15.72
CA GLY A 89 -8.19 16.64 16.59
C GLY A 89 -7.16 15.71 15.94
N LEU A 90 -7.27 15.44 14.64
CA LEU A 90 -6.33 14.57 13.94
C LEU A 90 -5.10 15.37 13.51
N LYS A 91 -3.93 14.91 13.94
CA LYS A 91 -2.65 15.44 13.46
C LYS A 91 -2.37 14.94 12.04
N MET A 92 -1.97 15.85 11.16
CA MET A 92 -1.50 15.57 9.81
C MET A 92 -0.30 16.46 9.47
N LYS A 93 0.48 16.08 8.46
CA LYS A 93 1.62 16.90 8.01
C LYS A 93 1.08 18.15 7.29
N SER A 94 1.70 19.30 7.52
CA SER A 94 1.32 20.58 6.91
C SER A 94 1.35 20.56 5.38
N ARG A 95 2.15 19.66 4.78
CA ARG A 95 2.10 19.41 3.32
C ARG A 95 0.72 19.04 2.80
N GLY A 96 -0.15 18.47 3.64
CA GLY A 96 -1.54 18.13 3.30
C GLY A 96 -2.45 19.36 3.19
N LEU A 97 -1.94 20.58 3.46
CA LEU A 97 -2.65 21.82 3.20
C LEU A 97 -2.44 22.34 1.76
N TRP A 98 -1.69 21.60 0.92
CA TRP A 98 -1.36 21.98 -0.46
C TRP A 98 -2.58 22.27 -1.33
N ASP A 99 -3.68 21.56 -1.09
CA ASP A 99 -4.92 21.65 -1.83
C ASP A 99 -5.90 22.69 -1.29
N GLN A 100 -5.57 23.41 -0.22
CA GLN A 100 -6.49 24.37 0.37
C GLN A 100 -6.65 25.61 -0.51
N LEU A 101 -7.91 26.01 -0.73
CA LEU A 101 -8.28 27.21 -1.48
C LEU A 101 -7.89 28.51 -0.76
N ASP A 102 -8.04 28.52 0.57
CA ASP A 102 -7.77 29.67 1.42
C ASP A 102 -7.27 29.23 2.79
N LEU A 103 -5.97 29.38 3.00
CA LEU A 103 -5.28 29.04 4.23
C LEU A 103 -5.70 29.94 5.41
N THR A 104 -6.12 31.18 5.14
CA THR A 104 -6.49 32.14 6.20
C THR A 104 -7.79 31.77 6.91
N LEU A 105 -8.60 30.90 6.29
CA LEU A 105 -9.85 30.43 6.86
C LEU A 105 -9.67 29.21 7.80
N LEU A 106 -8.48 28.61 7.85
CA LEU A 106 -8.26 27.34 8.56
C LEU A 106 -8.44 27.48 10.08
N GLU A 107 -7.85 28.50 10.70
CA GLU A 107 -8.00 28.74 12.15
C GLU A 107 -9.47 28.98 12.52
N GLY A 108 -10.20 29.75 11.70
CA GLY A 108 -11.64 29.97 11.86
C GLY A 108 -12.49 28.70 11.73
N LYS A 109 -11.97 27.68 11.04
CA LYS A 109 -12.58 26.34 10.94
C LYS A 109 -12.14 25.40 12.07
N GLY A 110 -11.32 25.86 13.02
CA GLY A 110 -10.87 25.09 14.17
C GLY A 110 -9.56 24.31 13.96
N TRP A 111 -8.79 24.64 12.90
CA TRP A 111 -7.45 24.07 12.73
C TRP A 111 -6.46 24.69 13.72
N GLN A 112 -5.49 23.88 14.17
CA GLN A 112 -4.34 24.34 14.94
C GLN A 112 -3.09 24.23 14.07
N LEU A 113 -2.53 25.38 13.71
CA LEU A 113 -1.42 25.52 12.76
C LEU A 113 -0.07 25.69 13.49
N ASP A 114 0.15 24.93 14.55
CA ASP A 114 1.36 25.04 15.39
C ASP A 114 2.64 24.84 14.57
N GLY A 115 3.50 25.85 14.53
CA GLY A 115 4.80 25.77 13.87
C GLY A 115 4.77 25.97 12.34
N VAL A 116 3.67 26.46 11.78
CA VAL A 116 3.59 26.94 10.39
C VAL A 116 3.02 28.36 10.35
N HIS A 117 3.42 29.15 9.34
CA HIS A 117 2.99 30.53 9.17
C HIS A 117 2.20 30.71 7.87
N VAL A 118 0.93 31.10 7.99
CA VAL A 118 0.10 31.52 6.86
C VAL A 118 0.40 32.98 6.53
N GLU A 119 0.95 33.24 5.35
CA GLU A 119 1.31 34.59 4.90
C GLU A 119 0.13 35.28 4.21
N ASP A 120 -0.59 34.53 3.38
CA ASP A 120 -1.75 34.99 2.61
C ASP A 120 -2.67 33.78 2.29
N PRO A 121 -3.83 33.97 1.63
CA PRO A 121 -4.77 32.87 1.32
C PRO A 121 -4.15 31.64 0.63
N VAL A 122 -3.03 31.80 -0.09
CA VAL A 122 -2.42 30.75 -0.90
C VAL A 122 -0.94 30.53 -0.60
N THR A 123 -0.40 31.09 0.49
CA THR A 123 1.03 30.98 0.85
C THR A 123 1.22 30.52 2.31
N LEU A 124 2.00 29.45 2.50
CA LEU A 124 2.39 28.85 3.79
C LEU A 124 3.91 28.71 3.85
N ASP A 125 4.57 29.31 4.84
CA ASP A 125 6.03 29.24 5.04
C ASP A 125 6.85 29.49 3.74
N GLY A 126 6.46 30.50 2.96
CA GLY A 126 7.05 30.85 1.66
C GLY A 126 6.74 29.88 0.51
N GLY A 127 5.99 28.81 0.75
CA GLY A 127 5.48 27.87 -0.25
C GLY A 127 4.06 28.22 -0.68
N LYS A 128 3.78 28.20 -1.98
CA LYS A 128 2.44 28.49 -2.51
C LYS A 128 1.61 27.22 -2.65
N THR A 129 0.32 27.26 -2.32
CA THR A 129 -0.63 26.15 -2.56
C THR A 129 -0.79 25.92 -4.07
N PHE A 130 -1.50 24.84 -4.44
CA PHE A 130 -1.85 24.57 -5.83
C PHE A 130 -2.44 25.83 -6.50
N LEU A 131 -3.43 26.45 -5.87
CA LEU A 131 -4.11 27.63 -6.41
C LEU A 131 -3.15 28.82 -6.55
N GLY A 132 -2.27 29.06 -5.57
CA GLY A 132 -1.29 30.14 -5.61
C GLY A 132 -0.23 29.99 -6.70
N VAL A 133 0.10 28.76 -7.10
CA VAL A 133 0.94 28.51 -8.28
C VAL A 133 0.18 28.84 -9.55
N VAL A 134 -1.03 28.30 -9.71
CA VAL A 134 -1.85 28.47 -10.91
C VAL A 134 -2.17 29.94 -11.19
N GLN A 135 -2.44 30.73 -10.15
CA GLN A 135 -2.72 32.17 -10.24
C GLN A 135 -1.56 33.02 -10.81
N GLN A 136 -0.35 32.46 -10.92
CA GLN A 136 0.78 33.17 -11.57
C GLN A 136 0.73 33.11 -13.09
N TYR A 137 -0.04 32.18 -13.65
CA TYR A 137 -0.04 31.86 -15.08
C TYR A 137 -1.38 32.18 -15.77
N MET A 138 -2.43 32.45 -15.02
CA MET A 138 -3.77 32.70 -15.55
C MET A 138 -4.59 33.63 -14.64
N THR A 139 -5.75 34.09 -15.11
CA THR A 139 -6.62 34.94 -14.30
C THR A 139 -7.20 34.17 -13.12
N GLN A 140 -7.67 34.90 -12.09
CA GLN A 140 -8.30 34.30 -10.91
C GLN A 140 -9.49 33.39 -11.28
N GLU A 141 -10.29 33.79 -12.27
CA GLU A 141 -11.43 33.00 -12.76
C GLU A 141 -10.95 31.69 -13.41
N GLN A 142 -9.96 31.75 -14.30
CA GLN A 142 -9.38 30.57 -14.94
C GLN A 142 -8.74 29.62 -13.92
N SER A 143 -8.01 30.16 -12.93
CA SER A 143 -7.39 29.36 -11.87
C SER A 143 -8.43 28.62 -11.06
N LEU A 144 -9.56 29.27 -10.73
CA LEU A 144 -10.64 28.65 -9.97
C LEU A 144 -11.40 27.60 -10.80
N GLN A 145 -11.60 27.84 -12.09
CA GLN A 145 -12.19 26.85 -12.99
C GLN A 145 -11.33 25.60 -13.10
N LEU A 146 -10.01 25.76 -13.28
CA LEU A 146 -9.06 24.65 -13.34
C LEU A 146 -9.00 23.88 -12.02
N TYR A 147 -8.92 24.59 -10.89
CA TYR A 147 -8.97 23.99 -9.56
C TYR A 147 -10.22 23.12 -9.41
N LYS A 148 -11.41 23.67 -9.71
CA LYS A 148 -12.68 22.94 -9.60
C LYS A 148 -12.75 21.71 -10.50
N ALA A 149 -12.18 21.79 -11.71
CA ALA A 149 -12.13 20.64 -12.62
C ALA A 149 -11.29 19.50 -12.03
N LEU A 150 -10.13 19.81 -11.44
CA LEU A 150 -9.25 18.84 -10.80
C LEU A 150 -9.78 18.33 -9.46
N GLU A 151 -10.40 19.20 -8.66
CA GLU A 151 -11.07 18.86 -7.40
C GLU A 151 -12.24 17.91 -7.66
N LYS A 152 -13.01 18.11 -8.73
CA LYS A 152 -14.08 17.19 -9.12
C LYS A 152 -13.55 15.77 -9.31
N VAL A 153 -12.45 15.60 -10.05
CA VAL A 153 -11.80 14.29 -10.23
C VAL A 153 -11.31 13.73 -8.89
N HIS A 154 -10.74 14.58 -8.01
CA HIS A 154 -10.37 14.16 -6.66
C HIS A 154 -11.56 13.58 -5.89
N LEU A 155 -12.68 14.30 -5.81
CA LEU A 155 -13.87 13.88 -5.08
C LEU A 155 -14.50 12.61 -5.66
N GLU A 156 -14.47 12.46 -6.99
CA GLU A 156 -15.09 11.32 -7.68
C GLU A 156 -14.26 10.04 -7.59
N SER A 157 -12.92 10.14 -7.57
CA SER A 157 -12.06 8.96 -7.74
C SER A 157 -10.95 8.80 -6.72
N ARG A 158 -10.62 9.82 -5.92
CA ARG A 158 -9.43 9.75 -5.05
C ARG A 158 -9.65 10.13 -3.60
N ALA A 159 -10.68 10.89 -3.27
CA ALA A 159 -11.10 11.10 -1.90
C ALA A 159 -11.41 9.75 -1.24
N TRP A 160 -11.18 9.64 0.06
CA TRP A 160 -11.44 8.41 0.80
C TRP A 160 -12.88 7.92 0.66
N GLU A 161 -13.84 8.86 0.63
CA GLU A 161 -15.26 8.60 0.44
C GLU A 161 -15.54 7.82 -0.86
N ALA A 162 -14.73 8.02 -1.90
CA ALA A 162 -14.81 7.29 -3.15
C ALA A 162 -13.93 6.03 -3.17
N ARG A 163 -12.72 6.07 -2.59
CA ARG A 163 -11.77 4.95 -2.60
C ARG A 163 -12.16 3.84 -1.63
N GLY A 164 -12.50 4.17 -0.39
CA GLY A 164 -12.80 3.23 0.70
C GLY A 164 -13.85 2.18 0.32
N PRO A 165 -15.05 2.58 -0.16
CA PRO A 165 -16.07 1.63 -0.61
C PRO A 165 -15.60 0.72 -1.76
N ARG A 166 -14.78 1.23 -2.69
CA ARG A 166 -14.25 0.43 -3.80
C ARG A 166 -13.17 -0.55 -3.35
N ILE A 167 -12.34 -0.20 -2.38
CA ILE A 167 -11.40 -1.15 -1.74
C ILE A 167 -12.18 -2.29 -1.08
N LEU A 168 -13.24 -1.97 -0.33
CA LEU A 168 -14.12 -2.99 0.27
C LEU A 168 -14.78 -3.87 -0.79
N GLU A 169 -15.17 -3.31 -1.93
CA GLU A 169 -15.72 -4.09 -3.03
C GLU A 169 -14.71 -5.07 -3.62
N LYS A 170 -13.44 -4.67 -3.80
CA LYS A 170 -12.37 -5.60 -4.20
C LYS A 170 -12.27 -6.77 -3.22
N LEU A 171 -12.31 -6.50 -1.91
CA LEU A 171 -12.28 -7.56 -0.89
C LEU A 171 -13.49 -8.48 -0.95
N LYS A 172 -14.70 -7.95 -1.20
CA LYS A 172 -15.90 -8.78 -1.40
C LYS A 172 -15.82 -9.64 -2.66
N VAL A 173 -15.22 -9.12 -3.73
CA VAL A 173 -15.04 -9.83 -4.99
C VAL A 173 -14.04 -10.97 -4.81
N TYR A 174 -12.86 -10.70 -4.26
CA TYR A 174 -11.81 -11.72 -4.12
C TYR A 174 -12.04 -12.70 -2.95
N GLN A 175 -12.76 -12.28 -1.91
CA GLN A 175 -12.98 -13.04 -0.66
C GLN A 175 -11.73 -13.76 -0.14
N PRO A 176 -10.58 -13.07 -0.04
CA PRO A 176 -9.36 -13.70 0.44
C PRO A 176 -9.51 -14.22 1.87
N THR A 177 -8.90 -15.38 2.16
CA THR A 177 -8.78 -15.89 3.53
C THR A 177 -7.93 -14.97 4.38
N VAL A 178 -6.82 -14.46 3.82
CA VAL A 178 -5.88 -13.52 4.48
C VAL A 178 -5.61 -12.33 3.57
N VAL A 179 -5.59 -11.13 4.15
CA VAL A 179 -5.33 -9.85 3.47
C VAL A 179 -4.16 -9.14 4.15
N ALA A 180 -3.12 -8.85 3.40
CA ALA A 180 -2.00 -8.00 3.79
C ALA A 180 -2.16 -6.62 3.16
N LEU A 181 -2.35 -5.58 3.97
CA LEU A 181 -2.50 -4.20 3.50
C LEU A 181 -1.26 -3.36 3.81
N GLN A 182 -0.82 -2.56 2.84
CA GLN A 182 0.27 -1.59 2.99
C GLN A 182 -0.26 -0.15 2.87
N GLU A 183 0.57 0.81 3.32
CA GLU A 183 0.17 2.22 3.47
C GLU A 183 -1.14 2.40 4.24
N TYR A 184 -1.33 1.58 5.27
CA TYR A 184 -2.59 1.53 5.99
C TYR A 184 -2.65 2.64 7.03
N ASP A 185 -3.35 3.73 6.71
CA ASP A 185 -3.65 4.86 7.61
C ASP A 185 -5.16 5.08 7.80
N VAL A 186 -5.97 4.17 7.27
CA VAL A 186 -7.41 4.33 7.05
C VAL A 186 -8.28 3.70 8.14
N HIS A 187 -7.68 3.11 9.17
CA HIS A 187 -8.35 2.27 10.17
C HIS A 187 -9.63 2.89 10.73
N ASP A 188 -9.53 4.16 11.07
CA ASP A 188 -10.54 4.95 11.75
C ASP A 188 -11.34 5.85 10.78
N LEU A 189 -11.03 5.82 9.48
CA LEU A 189 -11.72 6.63 8.47
C LEU A 189 -13.08 6.03 8.12
N THR A 190 -14.08 6.87 7.94
CA THR A 190 -15.46 6.44 7.67
C THR A 190 -15.68 6.06 6.22
N THR A 191 -16.45 5.01 5.96
CA THR A 191 -16.81 4.51 4.61
C THR A 191 -18.29 4.66 4.29
N GLY A 192 -19.05 5.36 5.13
CA GLY A 192 -20.52 5.35 5.12
C GLY A 192 -21.15 4.12 5.79
N LEU A 193 -20.39 3.04 6.01
CA LEU A 193 -20.81 1.82 6.73
C LEU A 193 -20.25 1.75 8.16
N GLY A 194 -19.73 2.86 8.67
CA GLY A 194 -18.88 2.91 9.87
C GLY A 194 -17.43 3.22 9.50
N THR A 195 -16.51 3.00 10.44
CA THR A 195 -15.07 3.08 10.14
C THR A 195 -14.65 1.95 9.18
N PHE A 196 -13.51 2.08 8.52
CA PHE A 196 -12.99 1.03 7.63
C PHE A 196 -12.85 -0.31 8.35
N ARG A 197 -12.38 -0.29 9.62
CA ARG A 197 -12.36 -1.48 10.48
C ARG A 197 -13.75 -2.10 10.64
N GLN A 198 -14.76 -1.30 11.01
CA GLN A 198 -16.12 -1.81 11.21
C GLN A 198 -16.70 -2.39 9.92
N ALA A 199 -16.38 -1.77 8.77
CA ALA A 199 -16.78 -2.29 7.48
C ALA A 199 -16.12 -3.64 7.17
N LEU A 200 -14.82 -3.82 7.45
CA LEU A 200 -14.13 -5.12 7.34
C LEU A 200 -14.74 -6.17 8.27
N GLU A 201 -15.05 -5.80 9.52
CA GLU A 201 -15.74 -6.67 10.48
C GLU A 201 -17.12 -7.12 9.96
N GLY A 202 -17.85 -6.22 9.30
CA GLY A 202 -19.11 -6.51 8.61
C GLY A 202 -18.96 -7.44 7.41
N LEU A 203 -17.77 -7.49 6.78
CA LEU A 203 -17.41 -8.48 5.76
C LEU A 203 -16.94 -9.82 6.35
N GLY A 204 -16.92 -9.96 7.67
CA GLY A 204 -16.50 -11.18 8.37
C GLY A 204 -15.00 -11.23 8.67
N TYR A 205 -14.25 -10.17 8.40
CA TYR A 205 -12.83 -10.11 8.72
C TYR A 205 -12.58 -9.70 10.18
N GLU A 206 -11.47 -10.15 10.73
CA GLU A 206 -10.83 -9.56 11.90
C GLU A 206 -9.34 -9.36 11.58
N GLY A 207 -8.58 -8.66 12.42
CA GLY A 207 -7.18 -8.43 12.10
C GLY A 207 -6.40 -7.58 13.10
N LEU A 208 -5.16 -7.32 12.72
CA LEU A 208 -4.17 -6.51 13.44
C LEU A 208 -3.59 -5.43 12.52
N VAL A 209 -3.36 -4.25 13.09
CA VAL A 209 -2.61 -3.15 12.47
C VAL A 209 -1.24 -3.07 13.14
N PHE A 210 -0.18 -3.19 12.35
CA PHE A 210 1.21 -3.09 12.78
C PHE A 210 1.72 -1.69 12.48
N LEU A 211 1.68 -0.82 13.49
CA LEU A 211 2.06 0.59 13.37
C LEU A 211 3.55 0.74 13.11
N GLY A 212 3.93 1.69 12.26
CA GLY A 212 5.33 2.03 12.04
C GLY A 212 6.01 2.63 13.28
N PRO A 213 7.35 2.64 13.34
CA PRO A 213 8.08 3.20 14.47
C PRO A 213 7.77 4.68 14.68
N GLY A 214 7.35 5.05 15.90
CA GLY A 214 6.92 6.41 16.22
C GLY A 214 5.63 6.87 15.53
N GLN A 215 4.88 5.95 14.90
CA GLN A 215 3.59 6.23 14.27
C GLN A 215 2.43 5.80 15.18
N GLU A 216 1.29 6.48 15.04
CA GLU A 216 0.05 6.16 15.78
C GLU A 216 -1.08 5.63 14.89
N LYS A 217 -0.97 5.84 13.58
CA LYS A 217 -2.04 5.55 12.62
C LYS A 217 -1.56 4.82 11.37
N VAL A 218 -0.32 5.07 10.96
CA VAL A 218 0.24 4.56 9.71
C VAL A 218 1.02 3.28 9.97
N GLY A 219 0.80 2.27 9.14
CA GLY A 219 1.55 1.04 9.18
C GLY A 219 1.18 0.06 8.08
N VAL A 220 1.26 -1.22 8.42
CA VAL A 220 0.76 -2.34 7.61
C VAL A 220 -0.30 -3.08 8.40
N ALA A 221 -1.15 -3.88 7.75
CA ALA A 221 -2.18 -4.63 8.45
C ALA A 221 -2.32 -6.05 7.91
N LEU A 222 -2.70 -6.99 8.79
CA LEU A 222 -3.13 -8.33 8.44
C LEU A 222 -4.58 -8.50 8.89
N PHE A 223 -5.45 -8.82 7.94
CA PHE A 223 -6.83 -9.21 8.21
C PHE A 223 -7.07 -10.64 7.73
N TRP A 224 -7.95 -11.37 8.39
CA TRP A 224 -8.33 -12.72 8.00
C TRP A 224 -9.81 -12.96 8.18
N LEU A 225 -10.36 -13.84 7.36
CA LEU A 225 -11.77 -14.18 7.39
C LEU A 225 -12.05 -15.11 8.58
N LYS A 226 -12.83 -14.65 9.56
CA LYS A 226 -13.09 -15.36 10.84
C LYS A 226 -13.63 -16.78 10.66
N SER A 227 -14.36 -17.03 9.58
CA SER A 227 -14.93 -18.36 9.28
C SER A 227 -13.90 -19.36 8.74
N ARG A 228 -12.67 -18.91 8.44
CA ARG A 228 -11.62 -19.69 7.80
C ARG A 228 -10.30 -19.66 8.54
N ALA A 229 -10.06 -18.64 9.37
CA ALA A 229 -8.81 -18.51 10.12
C ALA A 229 -9.07 -17.85 11.47
N LYS A 230 -8.26 -18.21 12.46
CA LYS A 230 -8.29 -17.60 13.79
C LYS A 230 -6.90 -17.49 14.38
N LEU A 231 -6.72 -16.50 15.26
CA LEU A 231 -5.55 -16.41 16.11
C LEU A 231 -5.82 -17.18 17.42
N GLU A 232 -4.89 -18.04 17.86
CA GLU A 232 -5.03 -18.80 19.13
C GLU A 232 -4.67 -17.97 20.38
N MET A 233 -4.79 -16.65 20.29
CA MET A 233 -4.48 -15.72 21.38
C MET A 233 -5.48 -14.57 21.40
N ASP A 234 -5.66 -13.98 22.58
CA ASP A 234 -6.41 -12.75 22.72
C ASP A 234 -5.71 -11.61 21.99
N LEU A 235 -6.49 -10.90 21.20
CA LEU A 235 -6.06 -9.74 20.46
C LEU A 235 -6.20 -8.47 21.33
N PRO A 236 -5.34 -7.45 21.14
CA PRO A 236 -5.52 -6.16 21.79
C PRO A 236 -6.86 -5.53 21.38
N GLU A 237 -7.51 -4.82 22.31
CA GLU A 237 -8.84 -4.24 22.12
C GLU A 237 -8.91 -3.27 20.92
N ASP A 238 -7.89 -2.43 20.79
CA ASP A 238 -7.77 -1.45 19.72
C ASP A 238 -7.26 -2.04 18.40
N ARG A 239 -6.88 -3.33 18.40
CA ARG A 239 -6.30 -4.07 17.26
C ARG A 239 -5.01 -3.46 16.72
N LYS A 240 -4.34 -2.58 17.46
CA LYS A 240 -3.12 -1.89 17.04
C LYS A 240 -1.93 -2.44 17.82
N LEU A 241 -0.84 -2.70 17.10
CA LEU A 241 0.40 -3.22 17.64
C LEU A 241 1.53 -2.27 17.29
N ARG A 242 2.22 -1.73 18.30
CA ARG A 242 3.39 -0.86 18.11
C ARG A 242 4.64 -1.68 17.83
N CYS A 243 5.61 -1.15 17.09
CA CYS A 243 6.89 -1.82 16.90
C CYS A 243 7.56 -2.19 18.22
N GLY A 244 8.19 -3.36 18.26
CA GLY A 244 8.77 -3.97 19.45
C GLY A 244 7.79 -4.80 20.28
N ALA A 245 6.47 -4.74 20.00
CA ALA A 245 5.51 -5.60 20.66
C ALA A 245 5.40 -6.97 19.98
N SER A 246 5.40 -8.03 20.79
CA SER A 246 5.19 -9.41 20.35
C SER A 246 4.44 -10.19 21.42
N ALA A 247 3.61 -11.14 21.01
CA ALA A 247 2.88 -12.05 21.89
C ALA A 247 3.35 -13.48 21.64
N SER A 248 4.35 -13.93 22.42
CA SER A 248 4.81 -15.33 22.53
C SER A 248 4.95 -16.08 21.19
N GLY A 249 5.38 -15.42 20.11
CA GLY A 249 5.54 -16.02 18.78
C GLY A 249 4.24 -16.23 17.97
N SER A 250 3.07 -15.84 18.49
CA SER A 250 1.81 -15.91 17.75
C SER A 250 1.61 -14.70 16.85
N TYR A 251 2.02 -13.51 17.27
CA TYR A 251 2.05 -12.32 16.42
C TYR A 251 3.09 -11.33 16.93
N GLY A 252 3.54 -10.43 16.05
CA GLY A 252 4.52 -9.42 16.40
C GLY A 252 4.60 -8.30 15.39
N ASN A 253 5.09 -7.15 15.86
CA ASN A 253 5.46 -6.00 15.04
C ASN A 253 6.93 -5.67 15.29
N ILE A 254 7.77 -5.87 14.30
CA ILE A 254 9.21 -5.62 14.41
C ILE A 254 9.56 -4.33 13.67
N ASP A 255 10.44 -3.53 14.28
CA ASP A 255 11.07 -2.39 13.63
C ASP A 255 12.19 -2.90 12.71
N LEU A 256 12.10 -2.65 11.41
CA LEU A 256 13.16 -2.95 10.47
C LEU A 256 14.25 -1.88 10.58
N GLU A 257 14.97 -1.83 11.70
CA GLU A 257 15.94 -0.77 11.97
C GLU A 257 17.14 -0.82 11.02
N GLU A 258 17.45 0.32 10.38
CA GLU A 258 18.52 0.44 9.40
C GLU A 258 19.59 1.45 9.82
N PRO A 259 20.88 1.14 9.63
CA PRO A 259 21.95 2.10 9.88
C PRO A 259 21.78 3.38 9.05
N GLY A 260 21.80 4.54 9.71
CA GLY A 260 21.73 5.85 9.04
C GLY A 260 20.32 6.44 8.90
N LEU A 261 19.26 5.73 9.29
CA LEU A 261 17.91 6.29 9.39
C LEU A 261 17.62 6.71 10.84
N GLU A 262 17.95 7.97 11.14
CA GLU A 262 17.84 8.50 12.51
C GLU A 262 16.40 8.78 12.96
N ARG A 263 15.46 9.00 12.02
CA ARG A 263 14.08 9.34 12.34
C ARG A 263 13.21 8.08 12.38
N PRO A 264 12.61 7.73 13.54
CA PRO A 264 11.74 6.55 13.64
C PRO A 264 10.62 6.52 12.58
N MET A 265 10.04 7.69 12.29
CA MET A 265 8.95 7.82 11.31
C MET A 265 9.32 7.45 9.87
N ASP A 266 10.61 7.37 9.55
CA ASP A 266 11.08 6.97 8.23
C ASP A 266 11.35 5.44 8.15
N ARG A 267 11.42 4.73 9.29
CA ARG A 267 11.66 3.28 9.38
C ARG A 267 10.38 2.47 9.13
N ARG A 268 10.53 1.18 8.82
CA ARG A 268 9.42 0.32 8.37
C ARG A 268 9.04 -0.77 9.37
N PRO A 269 7.74 -1.06 9.55
CA PRO A 269 7.29 -2.19 10.35
C PRO A 269 7.34 -3.50 9.54
N PHE A 270 7.64 -4.60 10.23
CA PHE A 270 7.39 -5.97 9.78
C PHE A 270 6.37 -6.63 10.70
N GLY A 271 5.17 -6.86 10.18
CA GLY A 271 4.08 -7.48 10.90
C GLY A 271 3.97 -8.96 10.60
N TYR A 272 3.70 -9.78 11.61
CA TYR A 272 3.36 -11.18 11.40
C TYR A 272 2.27 -11.66 12.36
N ALA A 273 1.50 -12.65 11.92
CA ALA A 273 0.51 -13.37 12.71
C ALA A 273 0.46 -14.85 12.28
N LYS A 274 0.47 -15.75 13.25
CA LYS A 274 0.33 -17.19 13.10
C LYS A 274 -1.14 -17.56 13.23
N LEU A 275 -1.76 -17.91 12.11
CA LEU A 275 -3.20 -18.15 12.03
C LEU A 275 -3.48 -19.63 11.90
N LEU A 276 -4.35 -20.19 12.73
CA LEU A 276 -4.88 -21.53 12.54
C LEU A 276 -5.94 -21.48 11.44
N VAL A 277 -5.61 -22.01 10.25
CA VAL A 277 -6.48 -21.99 9.06
C VAL A 277 -7.31 -23.27 9.03
N ASP A 278 -8.62 -23.11 8.90
CA ASP A 278 -9.64 -24.15 8.81
C ASP A 278 -9.59 -25.18 9.94
N ASP A 279 -9.07 -24.78 11.11
CA ASP A 279 -8.82 -25.66 12.26
C ASP A 279 -7.86 -26.84 11.97
N VAL A 280 -7.08 -26.75 10.89
CA VAL A 280 -6.15 -27.82 10.45
C VAL A 280 -4.71 -27.52 10.82
N GLN A 281 -4.16 -26.43 10.29
CA GLN A 281 -2.73 -26.13 10.42
C GLN A 281 -2.48 -24.64 10.65
N PRO A 282 -1.56 -24.27 11.55
CA PRO A 282 -1.11 -22.90 11.68
C PRO A 282 -0.30 -22.47 10.44
N VAL A 283 -0.53 -21.26 9.96
CA VAL A 283 0.23 -20.60 8.88
C VAL A 283 0.78 -19.28 9.42
N LEU A 284 2.07 -19.03 9.25
CA LEU A 284 2.71 -17.77 9.60
C LEU A 284 2.54 -16.77 8.45
N CYS A 285 1.57 -15.87 8.58
CA CYS A 285 1.31 -14.81 7.62
C CYS A 285 2.09 -13.55 8.00
N CYS A 286 2.84 -13.00 7.05
CA CYS A 286 3.71 -11.85 7.24
C CYS A 286 3.37 -10.73 6.26
N VAL A 287 3.56 -9.49 6.68
CA VAL A 287 3.36 -8.29 5.86
C VAL A 287 4.51 -7.30 6.08
N THR A 288 4.97 -6.70 4.98
CA THR A 288 5.94 -5.60 5.00
C THR A 288 5.58 -4.50 4.01
N HIS A 289 6.19 -3.33 4.19
CA HIS A 289 6.28 -2.28 3.19
C HIS A 289 7.69 -1.68 3.25
N LEU A 290 8.56 -2.13 2.36
CA LEU A 290 9.98 -1.78 2.36
C LEU A 290 10.21 -0.31 1.94
N MET A 291 11.42 0.19 2.17
CA MET A 291 11.78 1.56 1.83
C MET A 291 11.60 1.86 0.33
N THR A 292 11.02 3.03 0.01
CA THR A 292 10.80 3.42 -1.39
C THR A 292 12.13 3.78 -2.08
N SER A 293 12.23 3.51 -3.38
CA SER A 293 13.37 3.92 -4.23
C SER A 293 13.69 5.42 -4.18
N SER A 294 12.70 6.27 -3.89
CA SER A 294 12.91 7.72 -3.76
C SER A 294 13.79 8.12 -2.56
N ARG A 295 13.87 7.24 -1.56
CA ARG A 295 14.64 7.41 -0.32
C ARG A 295 15.84 6.48 -0.23
N ASP A 296 15.83 5.39 -1.00
CA ASP A 296 16.87 4.38 -1.05
C ASP A 296 17.24 4.08 -2.51
N LYS A 297 17.89 5.05 -3.16
CA LYS A 297 18.19 4.99 -4.60
C LYS A 297 19.08 3.81 -4.96
N ASP A 298 20.01 3.45 -4.08
CA ASP A 298 20.99 2.39 -4.33
C ASP A 298 20.47 1.01 -3.88
N GLY A 299 19.37 0.98 -3.12
CA GLY A 299 18.76 -0.26 -2.63
C GLY A 299 19.40 -0.83 -1.37
N ALA A 300 20.30 -0.08 -0.71
CA ALA A 300 21.03 -0.56 0.45
C ALA A 300 20.13 -0.73 1.68
N VAL A 301 19.16 0.17 1.86
CA VAL A 301 18.18 0.09 2.96
C VAL A 301 17.26 -1.11 2.74
N ARG A 302 16.66 -1.24 1.54
CA ARG A 302 15.80 -2.38 1.18
C ARG A 302 16.49 -3.73 1.34
N LYS A 303 17.78 -3.80 0.96
CA LYS A 303 18.61 -5.00 1.16
C LYS A 303 18.79 -5.33 2.64
N GLN A 304 19.07 -4.34 3.49
CA GLN A 304 19.19 -4.54 4.93
C GLN A 304 17.85 -4.94 5.56
N GLU A 305 16.75 -4.30 5.18
CA GLU A 305 15.40 -4.67 5.61
C GLU A 305 15.09 -6.15 5.30
N LEU A 306 15.42 -6.61 4.09
CA LEU A 306 15.27 -8.03 3.69
C LEU A 306 16.15 -8.96 4.53
N GLN A 307 17.38 -8.57 4.84
CA GLN A 307 18.26 -9.35 5.73
C GLN A 307 17.70 -9.43 7.15
N THR A 308 17.11 -8.36 7.65
CA THR A 308 16.43 -8.34 8.96
C THR A 308 15.20 -9.25 8.93
N ILE A 309 14.37 -9.18 7.89
CA ILE A 309 13.21 -10.08 7.70
C ILE A 309 13.66 -11.54 7.67
N ARG A 310 14.73 -11.86 6.95
CA ARG A 310 15.33 -13.19 6.94
C ARG A 310 15.67 -13.66 8.36
N GLN A 311 16.41 -12.86 9.14
CA GLN A 311 16.79 -13.24 10.52
C GLN A 311 15.57 -13.46 11.42
N ILE A 312 14.54 -12.63 11.26
CA ILE A 312 13.28 -12.79 11.99
C ILE A 312 12.63 -14.11 11.61
N LEU A 313 12.47 -14.41 10.33
CA LEU A 313 11.83 -15.65 9.88
C LEU A 313 12.67 -16.89 10.19
N GLU A 314 13.99 -16.81 10.14
CA GLU A 314 14.88 -17.86 10.65
C GLU A 314 14.63 -18.15 12.14
N SER A 315 14.19 -17.16 12.94
CA SER A 315 13.85 -17.36 14.35
C SER A 315 12.39 -17.74 14.63
N GLN A 316 11.44 -17.25 13.82
CA GLN A 316 10.00 -17.36 14.09
C GLN A 316 9.31 -18.50 13.30
N ALA A 317 9.89 -18.93 12.17
CA ALA A 317 9.29 -19.97 11.35
C ALA A 317 9.51 -21.35 11.98
N GLU A 318 8.41 -21.97 12.42
CA GLU A 318 8.40 -23.33 12.97
C GLU A 318 8.40 -24.37 11.84
N VAL A 319 8.94 -25.56 12.12
CA VAL A 319 9.13 -26.64 11.12
C VAL A 319 7.86 -27.02 10.39
N ASN A 320 6.73 -27.08 11.10
CA ASN A 320 5.44 -27.53 10.56
C ASN A 320 4.45 -26.37 10.36
N CYS A 321 4.96 -25.13 10.31
CA CYS A 321 4.15 -23.93 10.11
C CYS A 321 4.55 -23.30 8.76
N PRO A 322 3.71 -23.42 7.72
CA PRO A 322 3.97 -22.81 6.43
C PRO A 322 4.06 -21.30 6.58
N VAL A 323 4.92 -20.66 5.80
CA VAL A 323 5.10 -19.21 5.81
C VAL A 323 4.53 -18.61 4.53
N VAL A 324 3.82 -17.48 4.68
CA VAL A 324 3.46 -16.61 3.56
C VAL A 324 3.94 -15.19 3.87
N LEU A 325 4.78 -14.64 3.01
CA LEU A 325 5.37 -13.31 3.12
C LEU A 325 4.82 -12.41 2.01
N CYS A 326 4.04 -11.42 2.42
CA CYS A 326 3.39 -10.46 1.53
C CYS A 326 3.95 -9.05 1.71
N GLY A 327 3.81 -8.21 0.70
CA GLY A 327 4.07 -6.78 0.88
C GLY A 327 4.31 -6.03 -0.42
N ASP A 328 4.43 -4.72 -0.25
CA ASP A 328 5.08 -3.83 -1.21
C ASP A 328 6.58 -3.82 -0.88
N PHE A 329 7.36 -4.50 -1.70
CA PHE A 329 8.81 -4.58 -1.52
C PHE A 329 9.51 -3.36 -2.08
N ASN A 330 8.82 -2.50 -2.84
CA ASN A 330 9.43 -1.40 -3.57
C ASN A 330 10.62 -1.82 -4.43
N ILE A 331 10.79 -3.11 -4.78
CA ILE A 331 11.91 -3.62 -5.60
C ILE A 331 11.34 -4.09 -6.93
N ASN A 332 11.77 -3.48 -8.02
CA ASN A 332 11.30 -3.81 -9.36
C ASN A 332 12.19 -4.89 -9.99
N LEU A 333 11.74 -6.15 -9.93
CA LEU A 333 12.43 -7.29 -10.54
C LEU A 333 12.33 -7.34 -12.08
N ARG A 334 11.52 -6.48 -12.70
CA ARG A 334 11.37 -6.47 -14.16
C ARG A 334 12.72 -6.27 -14.83
N SER A 335 13.03 -7.14 -15.78
CA SER A 335 14.28 -7.11 -16.55
C SER A 335 15.56 -7.11 -15.68
N GLY A 336 15.47 -7.57 -14.43
CA GLY A 336 16.60 -7.58 -13.49
C GLY A 336 17.06 -6.19 -13.02
N LEU A 337 16.22 -5.15 -13.16
CA LEU A 337 16.60 -3.75 -12.88
C LEU A 337 17.13 -3.53 -11.46
N GLU A 338 16.52 -4.19 -10.48
CA GLU A 338 16.90 -4.07 -9.07
C GLU A 338 17.26 -5.42 -8.44
N GLU A 339 17.71 -6.40 -9.24
CA GLU A 339 18.09 -7.73 -8.76
C GLU A 339 19.29 -7.67 -7.78
N HIS A 340 20.14 -6.64 -7.89
CA HIS A 340 21.28 -6.41 -6.99
C HIS A 340 20.87 -6.19 -5.52
N ILE A 341 19.63 -5.73 -5.27
CA ILE A 341 19.10 -5.53 -3.92
C ILE A 341 18.94 -6.87 -3.18
N PHE A 342 18.66 -7.93 -3.93
CA PHE A 342 18.48 -9.27 -3.40
C PHE A 342 19.81 -9.99 -3.09
N GLU A 343 20.94 -9.50 -3.57
CA GLU A 343 22.24 -10.14 -3.33
C GLU A 343 22.55 -10.30 -1.83
N GLY A 344 22.89 -11.51 -1.39
CA GLY A 344 23.20 -11.77 0.01
C GLY A 344 21.99 -11.77 0.96
N THR A 345 20.77 -11.63 0.45
CA THR A 345 19.53 -11.82 1.22
C THR A 345 19.10 -13.28 1.30
N GLY A 346 19.77 -14.19 0.56
CA GLY A 346 19.34 -15.58 0.40
C GLY A 346 18.38 -15.81 -0.77
N HIS A 347 18.01 -14.75 -1.49
CA HIS A 347 17.32 -14.86 -2.76
C HIS A 347 18.20 -15.53 -3.82
N CYS A 348 17.63 -16.46 -4.58
CA CYS A 348 18.26 -17.13 -5.69
C CYS A 348 17.23 -17.54 -6.75
N ARG A 349 17.72 -17.95 -7.91
CA ARG A 349 16.93 -18.66 -8.92
C ARG A 349 17.36 -20.12 -8.95
N ASP A 350 16.41 -21.04 -8.97
CA ASP A 350 16.72 -22.46 -9.07
C ASP A 350 17.02 -22.93 -10.50
N GLU A 351 17.16 -24.24 -10.69
CA GLU A 351 17.37 -24.84 -12.02
C GLU A 351 16.23 -24.54 -13.01
N THR A 352 15.02 -24.29 -12.51
CA THR A 352 13.85 -23.87 -13.29
C THR A 352 13.76 -22.36 -13.51
N GLN A 353 14.76 -21.61 -13.03
CA GLN A 353 14.80 -20.14 -12.97
C GLN A 353 13.78 -19.50 -12.02
N ALA A 354 13.10 -20.31 -11.19
CA ALA A 354 12.11 -19.82 -10.25
C ALA A 354 12.77 -18.99 -9.14
N ALA A 355 12.35 -17.73 -9.00
CA ALA A 355 12.77 -16.84 -7.92
C ALA A 355 12.29 -17.36 -6.56
N ARG A 356 13.24 -17.52 -5.63
CA ARG A 356 12.97 -17.99 -4.28
C ARG A 356 13.92 -17.35 -3.27
N PHE A 357 13.47 -17.25 -2.03
CA PHE A 357 14.37 -17.15 -0.90
C PHE A 357 14.72 -18.54 -0.37
N HIS A 358 16.01 -18.83 -0.26
CA HIS A 358 16.53 -20.02 0.41
C HIS A 358 17.05 -19.64 1.79
N TRP A 359 16.18 -19.77 2.78
CA TRP A 359 16.48 -19.49 4.18
C TRP A 359 16.47 -20.79 5.00
N ARG A 360 16.72 -20.65 6.30
CA ARG A 360 16.62 -21.75 7.25
C ARG A 360 15.60 -21.42 8.33
N ARG A 361 15.17 -22.41 9.08
CA ARG A 361 14.39 -22.25 10.30
C ARG A 361 15.32 -22.29 11.50
N GLY A 362 14.78 -22.04 12.69
CA GLY A 362 15.56 -21.97 13.92
C GLY A 362 16.20 -23.31 14.30
N ASP A 363 15.63 -24.41 13.82
CA ASP A 363 16.15 -25.77 13.98
C ASP A 363 17.11 -26.20 12.86
N GLY A 364 17.33 -25.33 11.86
CA GLY A 364 18.17 -25.60 10.70
C GLY A 364 17.46 -26.24 9.51
N ALA A 365 16.16 -26.58 9.62
CA ALA A 365 15.38 -27.03 8.47
C ALA A 365 15.29 -25.94 7.39
N GLU A 366 15.03 -26.33 6.15
CA GLU A 366 14.91 -25.36 5.06
C GLU A 366 13.61 -24.54 5.17
N LEU A 367 13.69 -23.30 4.69
CA LEU A 367 12.56 -22.42 4.46
C LEU A 367 12.70 -21.89 3.02
N LEU A 368 11.92 -22.46 2.11
CA LEU A 368 11.98 -22.16 0.68
C LEU A 368 10.77 -21.30 0.30
N LEU A 369 10.96 -19.99 0.21
CA LEU A 369 9.88 -19.07 -0.13
C LEU A 369 9.90 -18.72 -1.61
N ARG A 370 8.99 -19.29 -2.39
CA ARG A 370 8.87 -19.05 -3.84
C ARG A 370 7.94 -17.88 -4.12
N ASP A 371 8.27 -17.02 -5.07
CA ASP A 371 7.35 -15.99 -5.56
C ASP A 371 6.19 -16.64 -6.33
N ALA A 372 4.96 -16.34 -5.92
CA ALA A 372 3.73 -16.84 -6.54
C ALA A 372 3.55 -16.37 -8.00
N PHE A 373 4.25 -15.32 -8.43
CA PHE A 373 4.10 -14.68 -9.74
C PHE A 373 5.41 -14.50 -10.53
N ASP A 374 6.48 -15.24 -10.19
CA ASP A 374 7.78 -15.10 -10.86
C ASP A 374 7.71 -15.31 -12.38
N ASP A 375 6.77 -16.15 -12.84
CA ASP A 375 6.56 -16.45 -14.25
C ASP A 375 6.00 -15.28 -15.08
N VAL A 376 5.44 -14.26 -14.45
CA VAL A 376 4.90 -13.06 -15.12
C VAL A 376 5.63 -11.77 -14.77
N ASN A 377 6.61 -11.80 -13.87
CA ASN A 377 7.43 -10.63 -13.53
C ASN A 377 8.15 -10.01 -14.74
N THR A 378 8.36 -10.78 -15.80
CA THR A 378 9.00 -10.31 -17.04
C THR A 378 8.01 -9.74 -18.07
N ASP A 379 6.71 -9.95 -17.90
CA ASP A 379 5.69 -9.44 -18.82
C ASP A 379 5.43 -7.95 -18.55
N PRO A 380 5.66 -7.04 -19.51
CA PRO A 380 5.35 -5.63 -19.35
C PRO A 380 3.87 -5.32 -19.07
N ALA A 381 2.97 -6.22 -19.47
CA ALA A 381 1.54 -6.10 -19.16
C ALA A 381 1.21 -6.48 -17.71
N SER A 382 2.11 -7.21 -17.04
CA SER A 382 1.97 -7.66 -15.66
C SER A 382 2.71 -6.70 -14.74
N SER A 383 1.95 -5.79 -14.11
CA SER A 383 2.46 -4.76 -13.19
C SER A 383 1.55 -4.67 -11.99
N SER A 384 2.12 -4.45 -10.81
CA SER A 384 1.36 -4.27 -9.58
C SER A 384 1.03 -2.79 -9.30
N THR A 385 1.75 -1.86 -9.92
CA THR A 385 1.53 -0.41 -9.77
C THR A 385 1.61 0.33 -11.12
N ARG A 386 0.80 1.38 -11.26
CA ARG A 386 0.90 2.32 -12.39
C ARG A 386 0.51 3.74 -11.99
N THR A 387 1.46 4.63 -12.17
CA THR A 387 1.26 6.08 -12.06
C THR A 387 1.51 6.74 -13.43
N GLY A 388 1.37 8.06 -13.52
CA GLY A 388 1.71 8.79 -14.75
C GLY A 388 3.16 8.63 -15.20
N THR A 389 4.07 8.24 -14.29
CA THR A 389 5.52 8.14 -14.56
C THR A 389 6.13 6.77 -14.29
N ARG A 390 5.37 5.82 -13.71
CA ARG A 390 5.89 4.52 -13.28
C ARG A 390 4.96 3.39 -13.69
N LEU A 391 5.57 2.27 -14.06
CA LEU A 391 4.92 1.00 -14.33
C LEU A 391 5.85 -0.10 -13.83
N GLU A 392 5.58 -0.63 -12.64
CA GLU A 392 6.50 -1.48 -11.89
C GLU A 392 5.77 -2.71 -11.37
N THR A 393 6.53 -3.76 -11.03
CA THR A 393 6.04 -4.93 -10.29
C THR A 393 6.84 -4.95 -9.01
N ILE A 394 6.20 -4.54 -7.91
CA ILE A 394 6.85 -4.33 -6.61
C ILE A 394 6.08 -4.97 -5.45
N ASP A 395 4.86 -5.48 -5.71
CA ASP A 395 4.04 -6.18 -4.74
C ASP A 395 4.15 -7.69 -4.94
N TYR A 396 4.54 -8.41 -3.89
CA TYR A 396 4.85 -9.83 -3.98
C TYR A 396 4.13 -10.67 -2.94
N ILE A 397 3.88 -11.93 -3.29
CA ILE A 397 3.48 -12.98 -2.35
C ILE A 397 4.50 -14.11 -2.48
N PHE A 398 5.39 -14.20 -1.51
CA PHE A 398 6.30 -15.34 -1.36
C PHE A 398 5.66 -16.39 -0.45
N TYR A 399 5.71 -17.66 -0.83
CA TYR A 399 5.10 -18.74 -0.08
C TYR A 399 6.05 -19.92 0.11
N ASP A 400 5.89 -20.61 1.23
CA ASP A 400 6.67 -21.79 1.58
C ASP A 400 6.31 -23.00 0.70
N GLU A 401 7.12 -23.24 -0.34
CA GLU A 401 6.80 -24.22 -1.37
C GLU A 401 6.95 -25.68 -0.90
N GLN A 402 7.49 -25.90 0.29
CA GLN A 402 7.57 -27.24 0.90
C GLN A 402 6.21 -27.70 1.42
N PHE A 403 5.38 -26.75 1.87
CA PHE A 403 4.07 -27.04 2.49
C PHE A 403 2.89 -26.57 1.65
N LEU A 404 3.10 -25.56 0.81
CA LEU A 404 2.06 -24.96 -0.01
C LEU A 404 2.33 -25.24 -1.48
N GLN A 405 1.26 -25.52 -2.22
CA GLN A 405 1.25 -25.58 -3.66
C GLN A 405 0.33 -24.49 -4.19
N SER A 406 0.85 -23.60 -5.02
CA SER A 406 0.04 -22.64 -5.76
C SER A 406 -0.88 -23.41 -6.73
N LEU A 407 -2.19 -23.27 -6.58
CA LEU A 407 -3.18 -23.91 -7.46
C LEU A 407 -3.23 -23.17 -8.79
N PHE A 408 -3.43 -21.87 -8.71
CA PHE A 408 -3.44 -20.94 -9.82
C PHE A 408 -3.10 -19.57 -9.23
N ALA A 409 -1.96 -19.01 -9.60
CA ALA A 409 -1.91 -17.57 -9.72
C ALA A 409 -2.84 -17.24 -10.88
N ASP A 410 -4.03 -16.68 -10.63
CA ASP A 410 -4.84 -16.17 -11.74
C ASP A 410 -4.08 -14.99 -12.35
N ARG A 411 -3.22 -15.30 -13.31
CA ARG A 411 -2.29 -14.36 -13.95
C ARG A 411 -3.04 -13.24 -14.68
N SER A 412 -4.33 -13.45 -14.99
CA SER A 412 -5.17 -12.41 -15.58
C SER A 412 -5.43 -11.24 -14.62
N LEU A 413 -5.24 -11.46 -13.31
CA LEU A 413 -5.46 -10.44 -12.28
C LEU A 413 -4.29 -9.46 -12.11
N LEU A 414 -3.07 -9.80 -12.57
CA LEU A 414 -1.93 -8.87 -12.55
C LEU A 414 -1.91 -7.90 -13.73
N GLN A 415 -3.04 -7.72 -14.42
CA GLN A 415 -3.14 -6.78 -15.52
C GLN A 415 -3.44 -5.38 -15.01
N CYS A 416 -2.40 -4.57 -14.93
CA CYS A 416 -2.56 -3.17 -14.59
C CYS A 416 -3.34 -2.43 -15.70
N PRO A 417 -4.31 -1.57 -15.35
CA PRO A 417 -5.02 -0.74 -16.32
C PRO A 417 -4.09 0.04 -17.26
N LYS A 418 -4.63 0.40 -18.43
CA LYS A 418 -3.92 1.27 -19.39
C LYS A 418 -3.79 2.72 -18.92
N GLU A 419 -4.60 3.13 -17.96
CA GLU A 419 -4.65 4.49 -17.42
C GLU A 419 -3.86 4.55 -16.11
N ALA A 420 -3.36 5.73 -15.76
CA ALA A 420 -2.71 5.93 -14.45
C ALA A 420 -3.72 5.69 -13.32
N MET A 421 -3.23 5.26 -12.16
CA MET A 421 -4.02 4.97 -10.99
C MET A 421 -3.57 5.85 -9.80
N PRO A 422 -4.43 6.08 -8.77
CA PRO A 422 -5.85 5.71 -8.71
C PRO A 422 -6.67 6.46 -9.77
N ASN A 423 -7.76 5.85 -10.20
CA ASN A 423 -8.71 6.40 -11.16
C ASN A 423 -10.14 5.96 -10.80
N LYS A 424 -11.10 6.12 -11.71
CA LYS A 424 -12.51 5.75 -11.48
C LYS A 424 -12.73 4.25 -11.20
N ASP A 425 -11.85 3.39 -11.72
CA ASP A 425 -11.97 1.94 -11.64
C ASP A 425 -11.08 1.35 -10.55
N GLU A 426 -9.86 1.90 -10.38
CA GLU A 426 -8.90 1.44 -9.38
C GLU A 426 -8.73 2.47 -8.24
N PRO A 427 -9.05 2.11 -6.98
CA PRO A 427 -9.04 3.02 -5.84
C PRO A 427 -7.65 3.17 -5.18
N SER A 428 -6.60 2.62 -5.76
CA SER A 428 -5.20 2.76 -5.32
C SER A 428 -4.32 2.90 -6.56
N ASP A 429 -3.11 3.44 -6.43
CA ASP A 429 -2.09 3.39 -7.48
C ASP A 429 -1.46 2.01 -7.66
N HIS A 430 -1.86 1.04 -6.84
CA HIS A 430 -1.58 -0.38 -6.98
C HIS A 430 -2.85 -1.19 -7.30
N ILE A 431 -2.66 -2.37 -7.86
CA ILE A 431 -3.71 -3.40 -7.97
C ILE A 431 -3.54 -4.44 -6.86
N PRO A 432 -4.63 -5.10 -6.43
CA PRO A 432 -4.52 -6.21 -5.50
C PRO A 432 -3.87 -7.44 -6.16
N VAL A 433 -2.89 -8.02 -5.48
CA VAL A 433 -2.22 -9.26 -5.90
C VAL A 433 -2.81 -10.42 -5.10
N VAL A 434 -3.33 -11.45 -5.77
CA VAL A 434 -4.08 -12.54 -5.11
C VAL A 434 -3.56 -13.91 -5.54
N ALA A 435 -3.05 -14.70 -4.60
CA ALA A 435 -2.61 -16.06 -4.82
C ALA A 435 -3.48 -17.07 -4.05
N THR A 436 -3.67 -18.25 -4.64
CA THR A 436 -4.45 -19.34 -4.04
C THR A 436 -3.58 -20.57 -3.87
N PHE A 437 -3.53 -21.09 -2.65
CA PHE A 437 -2.69 -22.21 -2.26
C PHE A 437 -3.51 -23.38 -1.73
N VAL A 438 -3.01 -24.60 -1.92
CA VAL A 438 -3.41 -25.79 -1.16
C VAL A 438 -2.23 -26.29 -0.35
N GLN A 439 -2.53 -26.94 0.77
CA GLN A 439 -1.54 -27.68 1.53
C GLN A 439 -1.13 -28.94 0.76
N ARG A 440 0.16 -29.29 0.83
CA ARG A 440 0.74 -30.47 0.17
C ARG A 440 0.55 -31.76 0.96
#